data_AF-A0A832WQX7-F1
#
_entry.id   AF-A0A832WQX7-F1
#
_cell.length_a   1.000
_cell.length_b   1.000
_cell.length_c   1.000
_cell.angle_alpha   90.00
_cell.angle_beta   90.00
_cell.angle_gamma   90.00
#
_symmetry.space_group_name_H-M   'P 1'
#
loop_
_entity.id
_entity.type
_entity.pdbx_description
1 polymer ?
#
loop_
_entity_poly.entity_id
_entity_poly.type
_entity_poly.pdbx_seq_one_letter_code
_entity_poly.pdbx_strand_id
1 'polypeptide(L)'
;MKALRPEEYANINLKEVLGRTKIDEESIHDARVSLRKYYDVLTSLYPVYENSECAFISNEIIGNLGRIRDMDICGSRDRRRDKLAYDTIKKFKRLKICFLPRKIYGSRLLLFTRIYSLYKLIPQLDDFHEIRKRVRIIRNLAEALGYSSQEIKIISKKMGDVRDNILKMECNGLTPPEINVNIYKEEALKAITRIIKSQDEFHYRFINLE
;
A
#
# COMPACT_ATOMS: atom_id res chain seq x y z
N MET A 1 -3.74 18.82 -13.25
CA MET A 1 -4.79 17.81 -13.02
C MET A 1 -5.56 18.19 -11.77
N LYS A 2 -6.90 18.09 -11.78
CA LYS A 2 -7.72 18.37 -10.59
C LYS A 2 -7.49 17.24 -9.58
N ALA A 3 -7.02 17.56 -8.38
CA ALA A 3 -6.81 16.54 -7.34
C ALA A 3 -8.15 15.89 -6.98
N LEU A 4 -8.22 14.56 -7.10
CA LEU A 4 -9.37 13.80 -6.64
C LEU A 4 -9.50 13.93 -5.12
N ARG A 5 -10.72 13.78 -4.60
CA ARG A 5 -10.90 13.60 -3.16
C ARG A 5 -10.31 12.23 -2.75
N PRO A 6 -9.76 12.08 -1.54
CA PRO A 6 -9.25 10.79 -1.06
C PRO A 6 -10.27 9.63 -1.20
N GLU A 7 -11.55 9.93 -0.96
CA GLU A 7 -12.66 8.99 -1.05
C GLU A 7 -12.90 8.55 -2.51
N GLU A 8 -12.82 9.47 -3.46
CA GLU A 8 -12.94 9.18 -4.89
C GLU A 8 -11.77 8.31 -5.37
N TYR A 9 -10.55 8.64 -4.96
CA TYR A 9 -9.36 7.83 -5.23
C TYR A 9 -9.52 6.39 -4.70
N ALA A 10 -9.95 6.24 -3.45
CA ALA A 10 -10.19 4.93 -2.86
C ALA A 10 -11.28 4.17 -3.61
N ASN A 11 -12.40 4.81 -3.92
CA ASN A 11 -13.53 4.19 -4.62
C ASN A 11 -13.18 3.75 -6.05
N ILE A 12 -12.33 4.49 -6.77
CA ILE A 12 -11.80 4.07 -8.08
C ILE A 12 -11.02 2.76 -7.94
N ASN A 13 -10.10 2.70 -6.97
CA ASN A 13 -9.31 1.50 -6.71
C ASN A 13 -10.18 0.31 -6.26
N LEU A 14 -11.22 0.55 -5.46
CA LEU A 14 -12.20 -0.47 -5.08
C LEU A 14 -12.96 -1.02 -6.29
N LYS A 15 -13.38 -0.13 -7.20
CA LYS A 15 -14.06 -0.51 -8.45
C LYS A 15 -13.15 -1.35 -9.35
N GLU A 16 -11.86 -1.02 -9.45
CA GLU A 16 -10.88 -1.83 -10.17
C GLU A 16 -10.79 -3.24 -9.60
N VAL A 17 -10.69 -3.40 -8.27
CA VAL A 17 -10.67 -4.72 -7.61
C VAL A 17 -11.91 -5.53 -7.94
N LEU A 18 -13.10 -4.92 -7.84
CA LEU A 18 -14.37 -5.58 -8.15
C LEU A 18 -14.50 -6.00 -9.62
N GLY A 19 -13.77 -5.34 -10.53
CA GLY A 19 -13.71 -5.70 -11.95
C GLY A 19 -12.74 -6.85 -12.27
N ARG A 20 -11.87 -7.25 -11.33
CA ARG A 20 -10.87 -8.30 -11.56
C ARG A 20 -11.41 -9.67 -11.18
N THR A 21 -11.65 -10.50 -12.19
CA THR A 21 -12.22 -11.86 -12.02
C THR A 21 -11.24 -12.99 -12.38
N LYS A 22 -10.11 -12.66 -13.02
CA LYS A 22 -9.12 -13.65 -13.45
C LYS A 22 -8.14 -13.99 -12.32
N ILE A 23 -7.63 -15.22 -12.36
CA ILE A 23 -6.66 -15.76 -11.38
C ILE A 23 -5.21 -15.76 -11.89
N ASP A 24 -4.92 -15.22 -13.08
CA ASP A 24 -3.54 -15.11 -13.56
C ASP A 24 -2.70 -14.17 -12.68
N GLU A 25 -1.38 -14.32 -12.74
CA GLU A 25 -0.44 -13.63 -11.84
C GLU A 25 -0.55 -12.10 -11.90
N GLU A 26 -0.77 -11.54 -13.10
CA GLU A 26 -0.91 -10.10 -13.31
C GLU A 26 -2.22 -9.60 -12.69
N SER A 27 -3.33 -10.30 -12.93
CA SER A 27 -4.62 -9.99 -12.33
C SER A 27 -4.60 -10.03 -10.80
N ILE A 28 -3.90 -11.02 -10.21
CA ILE A 28 -3.70 -11.12 -8.76
C ILE A 28 -2.82 -9.98 -8.23
N HIS A 29 -1.71 -9.68 -8.92
CA HIS A 29 -0.81 -8.58 -8.56
C HIS A 29 -1.57 -7.25 -8.53
N ASP A 30 -2.28 -6.94 -9.61
CA ASP A 30 -2.98 -5.68 -9.76
C ASP A 30 -4.14 -5.55 -8.77
N ALA A 31 -4.95 -6.60 -8.58
CA ALA A 31 -6.02 -6.59 -7.58
C ALA A 31 -5.45 -6.31 -6.18
N ARG A 32 -4.29 -6.89 -5.84
CA ARG A 32 -3.61 -6.64 -4.56
C ARG A 32 -3.12 -5.20 -4.45
N VAL A 33 -2.61 -4.61 -5.54
CA VAL A 33 -2.15 -3.22 -5.57
C VAL A 33 -3.31 -2.25 -5.38
N SER A 34 -4.39 -2.40 -6.15
CA SER A 34 -5.58 -1.52 -6.06
C SER A 34 -6.26 -1.67 -4.69
N LEU A 35 -6.41 -2.90 -4.17
CA LEU A 35 -7.02 -3.10 -2.85
C LEU A 35 -6.18 -2.49 -1.72
N ARG A 36 -4.85 -2.53 -1.82
CA ARG A 36 -3.96 -1.85 -0.89
C ARG A 36 -4.09 -0.33 -0.92
N LYS A 37 -4.20 0.26 -2.11
CA LYS A 37 -4.43 1.70 -2.27
C LYS A 37 -5.74 2.13 -1.58
N TYR A 38 -6.82 1.36 -1.82
CA TYR A 38 -8.08 1.55 -1.11
C TYR A 38 -7.93 1.41 0.42
N TYR A 39 -7.30 0.32 0.88
CA TYR A 39 -7.15 0.00 2.30
C TYR A 39 -6.32 1.03 3.08
N ASP A 40 -5.22 1.53 2.49
CA ASP A 40 -4.37 2.53 3.14
C ASP A 40 -5.14 3.85 3.36
N VAL A 41 -6.01 4.23 2.42
CA VAL A 41 -6.90 5.39 2.57
C VAL A 41 -7.95 5.11 3.65
N LEU A 42 -8.67 3.98 3.54
CA LEU A 42 -9.73 3.60 4.49
C LEU A 42 -9.23 3.63 5.94
N THR A 43 -8.08 3.01 6.20
CA THR A 43 -7.49 2.96 7.55
C THR A 43 -7.00 4.32 8.04
N SER A 44 -6.62 5.22 7.14
CA SER A 44 -6.27 6.61 7.50
C SER A 44 -7.50 7.42 7.91
N LEU A 45 -8.68 7.07 7.39
CA LEU A 45 -9.96 7.73 7.69
C LEU A 45 -10.67 7.16 8.92
N TYR A 46 -10.16 6.07 9.49
CA TYR A 46 -10.75 5.39 10.64
C TYR A 46 -11.14 6.32 11.81
N PRO A 47 -10.32 7.32 12.21
CA PRO A 47 -10.67 8.20 13.34
C PRO A 47 -11.96 9.01 13.20
N VAL A 48 -12.54 9.07 11.99
CA VAL A 48 -13.78 9.83 11.71
C VAL A 48 -14.84 8.97 11.03
N TYR A 49 -14.46 7.96 10.25
CA TYR A 49 -15.39 7.13 9.48
C TYR A 49 -15.73 5.79 10.17
N GLU A 50 -14.91 5.33 11.13
CA GLU A 50 -15.16 4.18 12.02
C GLU A 50 -15.61 2.86 11.35
N ASN A 51 -15.34 2.67 10.06
CA ASN A 51 -15.73 1.45 9.34
C ASN A 51 -14.67 0.34 9.50
N SER A 52 -14.76 -0.39 10.62
CA SER A 52 -13.88 -1.51 10.96
C SER A 52 -14.12 -2.76 10.11
N GLU A 53 -15.37 -3.00 9.68
CA GLU A 53 -15.74 -4.18 8.88
C GLU A 53 -15.03 -4.20 7.53
N CYS A 54 -15.10 -3.10 6.78
CA CYS A 54 -14.46 -3.01 5.47
C CYS A 54 -12.93 -3.07 5.57
N ALA A 55 -12.35 -2.55 6.65
CA ALA A 55 -10.92 -2.69 6.92
C ALA A 55 -10.57 -4.17 7.16
N PHE A 56 -11.36 -4.88 7.97
CA PHE A 56 -11.17 -6.30 8.24
C PHE A 56 -11.24 -7.15 6.95
N ILE A 57 -12.30 -7.00 6.16
CA ILE A 57 -12.49 -7.74 4.91
C ILE A 57 -11.35 -7.45 3.93
N SER A 58 -10.98 -6.18 3.77
CA SER A 58 -9.89 -5.78 2.86
C SER A 58 -8.56 -6.39 3.30
N ASN A 59 -8.25 -6.35 4.60
CA ASN A 59 -7.01 -6.91 5.13
C ASN A 59 -6.93 -8.43 4.96
N GLU A 60 -8.05 -9.15 5.20
CA GLU A 60 -8.16 -10.59 4.96
C GLU A 60 -7.83 -10.94 3.49
N ILE A 61 -8.44 -10.21 2.56
CA ILE A 61 -8.25 -10.43 1.12
C ILE A 61 -6.82 -10.08 0.70
N ILE A 62 -6.27 -8.94 1.15
CA ILE A 62 -4.87 -8.55 0.88
C ILE A 62 -3.88 -9.62 1.37
N GLY A 63 -4.15 -10.22 2.52
CA GLY A 63 -3.35 -11.32 3.08
C GLY A 63 -3.34 -12.54 2.17
N ASN A 64 -4.52 -12.99 1.71
CA ASN A 64 -4.64 -14.13 0.80
C ASN A 64 -3.99 -13.86 -0.56
N LEU A 65 -4.24 -12.69 -1.16
CA LEU A 65 -3.58 -12.26 -2.40
C LEU A 65 -2.05 -12.19 -2.24
N GLY A 66 -1.57 -11.89 -1.02
CA GLY A 66 -0.15 -11.96 -0.70
C GLY A 66 0.42 -13.36 -0.77
N ARG A 67 -0.25 -14.34 -0.14
CA ARG A 67 0.17 -15.74 -0.18
C ARG A 67 0.16 -16.30 -1.60
N ILE A 68 -0.86 -15.98 -2.39
CA ILE A 68 -0.95 -16.38 -3.80
C ILE A 68 0.22 -15.79 -4.59
N ARG A 69 0.50 -14.48 -4.42
CA ARG A 69 1.63 -13.83 -5.10
C ARG A 69 2.99 -14.43 -4.70
N ASP A 70 3.12 -14.88 -3.47
CA ASP A 70 4.36 -15.50 -3.00
C ASP A 70 4.55 -16.88 -3.63
N MET A 71 3.47 -17.67 -3.79
CA MET A 71 3.48 -18.90 -4.58
C MET A 71 3.83 -18.63 -6.04
N ASP A 72 3.29 -17.57 -6.65
CA ASP A 72 3.58 -17.18 -8.03
C ASP A 72 5.08 -16.85 -8.21
N ILE A 73 5.68 -16.08 -7.29
CA ILE A 73 7.11 -15.74 -7.32
C ILE A 73 8.00 -16.98 -7.20
N CYS A 74 7.57 -17.96 -6.40
CA CYS A 74 8.26 -19.23 -6.22
C CYS A 74 7.98 -20.25 -7.34
N GLY A 75 7.28 -19.85 -8.40
CA GLY A 75 6.95 -20.74 -9.53
C GLY A 75 5.97 -21.87 -9.17
N SER A 76 5.31 -21.79 -8.02
CA SER A 76 4.41 -22.83 -7.50
C SER A 76 2.99 -22.64 -8.05
N ARG A 77 2.80 -22.96 -9.34
CA ARG A 77 1.46 -23.00 -9.97
C ARG A 77 0.79 -24.36 -9.74
N ASP A 78 0.41 -24.62 -8.50
CA ASP A 78 -0.24 -25.88 -8.10
C ASP A 78 -1.76 -25.73 -7.88
N ARG A 79 -2.44 -26.86 -7.70
CA ARG A 79 -3.89 -26.89 -7.44
C ARG A 79 -4.27 -26.13 -6.15
N ARG A 80 -3.35 -26.01 -5.19
CA ARG A 80 -3.60 -25.31 -3.92
C ARG A 80 -3.64 -23.81 -4.13
N ARG A 81 -2.69 -23.27 -4.90
CA ARG A 81 -2.63 -21.87 -5.33
C ARG A 81 -3.91 -21.47 -6.06
N ASP A 82 -4.33 -22.24 -7.05
CA ASP A 82 -5.51 -21.90 -7.84
C ASP A 82 -6.79 -21.95 -7.00
N LYS A 83 -6.94 -22.97 -6.13
CA LYS A 83 -8.07 -23.03 -5.20
C LYS A 83 -8.12 -21.79 -4.29
N LEU A 84 -6.99 -21.39 -3.71
CA LEU A 84 -6.91 -20.20 -2.88
C LEU A 84 -7.24 -18.92 -3.67
N ALA A 85 -6.78 -18.81 -4.92
CA ALA A 85 -7.09 -17.69 -5.80
C ALA A 85 -8.59 -17.60 -6.12
N TYR A 86 -9.22 -18.72 -6.49
CA TYR A 86 -10.67 -18.77 -6.72
C TYR A 86 -11.47 -18.38 -5.48
N ASP A 87 -11.12 -18.93 -4.32
CA ASP A 87 -11.81 -18.62 -3.06
C ASP A 87 -11.63 -17.15 -2.66
N THR A 88 -10.46 -16.58 -2.91
CA THR A 88 -10.15 -15.17 -2.63
C THR A 88 -10.93 -14.23 -3.56
N ILE A 89 -10.99 -14.51 -4.86
CA ILE A 89 -11.76 -13.71 -5.81
C ILE A 89 -13.26 -13.76 -5.49
N LYS A 90 -13.79 -14.92 -5.10
CA LYS A 90 -15.19 -15.03 -4.66
C LYS A 90 -15.51 -14.12 -3.48
N LYS A 91 -14.54 -13.81 -2.62
CA LYS A 91 -14.70 -12.88 -1.49
C LYS A 91 -14.76 -11.41 -1.93
N PHE A 92 -14.32 -11.05 -3.14
CA PHE A 92 -14.39 -9.66 -3.63
C PHE A 92 -15.83 -9.13 -3.62
N LYS A 93 -16.84 -9.99 -3.81
CA LYS A 93 -18.25 -9.57 -3.70
C LYS A 93 -18.61 -8.94 -2.35
N ARG A 94 -17.92 -9.29 -1.26
CA ARG A 94 -18.11 -8.70 0.07
C ARG A 94 -17.67 -7.23 0.12
N LEU A 95 -16.76 -6.82 -0.76
CA LEU A 95 -16.29 -5.44 -0.85
C LEU A 95 -17.30 -4.50 -1.53
N LYS A 96 -18.40 -5.00 -2.11
CA LYS A 96 -19.42 -4.16 -2.77
C LYS A 96 -20.09 -3.16 -1.82
N ILE A 97 -20.16 -3.46 -0.53
CA ILE A 97 -20.72 -2.57 0.49
C ILE A 97 -19.71 -1.53 1.02
N CYS A 98 -18.45 -1.60 0.55
CA CYS A 98 -17.34 -0.84 1.14
C CYS A 98 -16.99 0.45 0.40
N PHE A 99 -17.90 0.96 -0.43
CA PHE A 99 -17.71 2.29 -1.05
C PHE A 99 -17.76 3.38 0.02
N LEU A 100 -16.76 4.25 0.01
CA LEU A 100 -16.71 5.42 0.88
C LEU A 100 -17.78 6.44 0.45
N PRO A 101 -18.38 7.18 1.39
CA PRO A 101 -19.29 8.27 1.07
C PRO A 101 -18.56 9.35 0.26
N ARG A 102 -19.32 10.16 -0.47
CA ARG A 102 -18.78 11.18 -1.37
C ARG A 102 -17.89 12.22 -0.67
N LYS A 103 -18.09 12.43 0.64
CA LYS A 103 -17.36 13.43 1.42
C LYS A 103 -17.20 12.98 2.86
N ILE A 104 -15.96 12.91 3.33
CA ILE A 104 -15.58 12.81 4.74
C ILE A 104 -14.80 14.08 5.08
N TYR A 105 -15.28 14.83 6.06
CA TYR A 105 -14.62 16.07 6.46
C TYR A 105 -13.25 15.78 7.08
N GLY A 106 -12.23 16.56 6.70
CA GLY A 106 -10.87 16.37 7.20
C GLY A 106 -10.10 15.20 6.59
N SER A 107 -10.64 14.50 5.58
CA SER A 107 -9.98 13.32 4.98
C SER A 107 -8.55 13.59 4.50
N ARG A 108 -8.31 14.70 3.80
CA ARG A 108 -6.97 15.11 3.34
C ARG A 108 -5.99 15.32 4.51
N LEU A 109 -6.44 15.99 5.56
CA LEU A 109 -5.66 16.24 6.77
C LEU A 109 -5.33 14.92 7.51
N LEU A 110 -6.27 13.99 7.61
CA LEU A 110 -6.05 12.68 8.22
C LEU A 110 -5.01 11.87 7.45
N LEU A 111 -5.12 11.83 6.12
CA LEU A 111 -4.14 11.17 5.26
C LEU A 111 -2.74 11.78 5.44
N PHE A 112 -2.65 13.11 5.47
CA PHE A 112 -1.37 13.79 5.67
C PHE A 112 -0.78 13.56 7.07
N THR A 113 -1.62 13.59 8.10
CA THR A 113 -1.24 13.25 9.47
C THR A 113 -0.69 11.83 9.54
N ARG A 114 -1.31 10.89 8.80
CA ARG A 114 -0.81 9.53 8.68
C ARG A 114 0.55 9.47 8.01
N ILE A 115 0.75 10.17 6.89
CA ILE A 115 2.07 10.28 6.23
C ILE A 115 3.14 10.76 7.21
N TYR A 116 2.87 11.86 7.92
CA TYR A 116 3.81 12.44 8.88
C TYR A 116 4.11 11.50 10.05
N SER A 117 3.11 10.79 10.57
CA SER A 117 3.31 9.80 11.63
C SER A 117 4.20 8.63 11.18
N LEU A 118 4.02 8.15 9.95
CA LEU A 118 4.82 7.06 9.40
C LEU A 118 6.25 7.51 9.12
N TYR A 119 6.42 8.74 8.62
CA TYR A 119 7.72 9.39 8.45
C TYR A 119 8.53 9.41 9.76
N LYS A 120 7.93 9.86 10.87
CA LYS A 120 8.59 9.91 12.18
C LYS A 120 9.03 8.55 12.72
N LEU A 121 8.34 7.48 12.33
CA LEU A 121 8.65 6.13 12.78
C LEU A 121 9.77 5.47 11.98
N ILE A 122 9.96 5.81 10.70
CA ILE A 122 10.96 5.18 9.82
C ILE A 122 12.39 5.19 10.41
N PRO A 123 12.89 6.28 11.02
CA PRO A 123 14.22 6.30 11.62
C PRO A 123 14.45 5.22 12.68
N GLN A 124 13.40 4.84 13.39
CA GLN A 124 13.43 3.93 14.55
C GLN A 124 13.32 2.44 14.17
N LEU A 125 13.23 2.12 12.87
CA LEU A 125 13.03 0.75 12.39
C LEU A 125 14.32 0.17 11.85
N ASP A 126 14.62 -1.07 12.22
CA ASP A 126 15.76 -1.81 11.67
C ASP A 126 15.33 -2.98 10.79
N ASP A 127 14.03 -3.28 10.75
CA ASP A 127 13.48 -4.31 9.87
C ASP A 127 13.15 -3.75 8.48
N PHE A 128 13.73 -4.39 7.45
CA PHE A 128 13.53 -4.01 6.05
C PHE A 128 12.05 -4.10 5.62
N HIS A 129 11.33 -5.13 6.07
CA HIS A 129 9.94 -5.34 5.68
C HIS A 129 9.03 -4.24 6.22
N GLU A 130 9.23 -3.84 7.47
CA GLU A 130 8.49 -2.79 8.16
C GLU A 130 8.76 -1.40 7.55
N ILE A 131 9.99 -1.11 7.13
CA ILE A 131 10.30 0.12 6.38
C ILE A 131 9.60 0.10 5.01
N ARG A 132 9.77 -1.00 4.24
CA ARG A 132 9.14 -1.14 2.91
C ARG A 132 7.64 -0.94 2.97
N LYS A 133 6.99 -1.52 3.98
CA LYS A 133 5.54 -1.40 4.20
C LYS A 133 5.13 0.06 4.42
N ARG A 134 5.88 0.82 5.22
CA ARG A 134 5.61 2.25 5.47
C ARG A 134 5.85 3.12 4.25
N VAL A 135 6.95 2.91 3.53
CA VAL A 135 7.25 3.60 2.27
C VAL A 135 6.13 3.40 1.26
N ARG A 136 5.63 2.16 1.11
CA ARG A 136 4.48 1.83 0.24
C ARG A 136 3.21 2.57 0.66
N ILE A 137 2.90 2.60 1.96
CA ILE A 137 1.72 3.32 2.48
C ILE A 137 1.85 4.81 2.17
N ILE A 138 2.97 5.44 2.51
CA ILE A 138 3.19 6.87 2.26
C ILE A 138 3.04 7.19 0.78
N ARG A 139 3.62 6.38 -0.12
CA ARG A 139 3.45 6.52 -1.57
C ARG A 139 1.98 6.53 -1.97
N ASN A 140 1.20 5.55 -1.51
CA ASN A 140 -0.22 5.45 -1.83
C ASN A 140 -1.03 6.65 -1.31
N LEU A 141 -0.73 7.12 -0.09
CA LEU A 141 -1.39 8.28 0.48
C LEU A 141 -0.99 9.59 -0.24
N ALA A 142 0.27 9.73 -0.64
CA ALA A 142 0.73 10.87 -1.43
C ALA A 142 0.06 10.90 -2.82
N GLU A 143 -0.07 9.74 -3.47
CA GLU A 143 -0.83 9.59 -4.73
C GLU A 143 -2.30 10.00 -4.54
N ALA A 144 -2.94 9.57 -3.45
CA ALA A 144 -4.32 9.94 -3.12
C ALA A 144 -4.53 11.43 -2.85
N LEU A 145 -3.49 12.13 -2.34
CA LEU A 145 -3.52 13.58 -2.10
C LEU A 145 -3.21 14.41 -3.35
N GLY A 146 -2.69 13.78 -4.41
CA GLY A 146 -2.28 14.43 -5.65
C GLY A 146 -0.86 14.98 -5.65
N TYR A 147 -0.02 14.60 -4.69
CA TYR A 147 1.38 15.04 -4.64
C TYR A 147 2.27 14.26 -5.62
N SER A 148 3.35 14.91 -6.07
CA SER A 148 4.39 14.23 -6.82
C SER A 148 4.99 13.10 -5.98
N SER A 149 4.87 11.87 -6.47
CA SER A 149 5.30 10.66 -5.76
C SER A 149 6.35 9.86 -6.54
N GLN A 150 6.96 10.46 -7.56
CA GLN A 150 7.83 9.72 -8.49
C GLN A 150 9.05 9.12 -7.79
N GLU A 151 9.72 9.86 -6.92
CA GLU A 151 10.91 9.38 -6.20
C GLU A 151 10.56 8.26 -5.21
N ILE A 152 9.53 8.47 -4.39
CA ILE A 152 9.08 7.44 -3.44
C ILE A 152 8.53 6.21 -4.18
N LYS A 153 7.96 6.38 -5.39
CA LYS A 153 7.54 5.28 -6.26
C LYS A 153 8.73 4.47 -6.74
N ILE A 154 9.82 5.11 -7.16
CA ILE A 154 11.07 4.44 -7.56
C ILE A 154 11.64 3.63 -6.39
N ILE A 155 11.75 4.24 -5.20
CA ILE A 155 12.25 3.57 -3.99
C ILE A 155 11.34 2.41 -3.59
N SER A 156 10.03 2.63 -3.57
CA SER A 156 9.05 1.58 -3.26
C SER A 156 9.12 0.41 -4.24
N LYS A 157 9.42 0.66 -5.51
CA LYS A 157 9.62 -0.40 -6.52
C LYS A 157 10.92 -1.16 -6.25
N LYS A 158 12.04 -0.45 -6.07
CA LYS A 158 13.35 -1.03 -5.74
C LYS A 158 13.27 -1.95 -4.51
N MET A 159 12.62 -1.51 -3.43
CA MET A 159 12.43 -2.35 -2.24
C MET A 159 11.48 -3.54 -2.49
N GLY A 160 10.52 -3.40 -3.40
CA GLY A 160 9.66 -4.49 -3.84
C GLY A 160 10.44 -5.57 -4.58
N ASP A 161 11.27 -5.16 -5.54
CA ASP A 161 12.11 -6.05 -6.36
C ASP A 161 13.12 -6.81 -5.49
N VAL A 162 13.75 -6.12 -4.53
CA VAL A 162 14.66 -6.76 -3.55
C VAL A 162 13.94 -7.83 -2.73
N ARG A 163 12.73 -7.53 -2.24
CA ARG A 163 11.93 -8.51 -1.50
C ARG A 163 11.59 -9.72 -2.36
N ASP A 164 11.17 -9.50 -3.60
CA ASP A 164 10.74 -10.59 -4.47
C ASP A 164 11.95 -11.46 -4.89
N ASN A 165 13.14 -10.86 -5.05
CA ASN A 165 14.39 -11.58 -5.26
C ASN A 165 14.78 -12.44 -4.05
N ILE A 166 14.68 -11.90 -2.83
CA ILE A 166 14.93 -12.66 -1.60
C ILE A 166 14.00 -13.87 -1.50
N LEU A 167 12.69 -13.66 -1.70
CA LEU A 167 11.73 -14.75 -1.66
C LEU A 167 12.03 -15.82 -2.72
N LYS A 168 12.44 -15.41 -3.92
CA LYS A 168 12.83 -16.34 -4.99
C LYS A 168 14.08 -17.13 -4.63
N MET A 169 15.07 -16.51 -3.97
CA MET A 169 16.26 -17.20 -3.47
C MET A 169 15.90 -18.23 -2.40
N GLU A 170 15.09 -17.85 -1.42
CA GLU A 170 14.60 -18.75 -0.36
C GLU A 170 13.87 -19.96 -0.94
N CYS A 171 12.99 -19.72 -1.92
CA CYS A 171 12.27 -20.79 -2.60
C CYS A 171 13.17 -21.74 -3.41
N ASN A 172 14.37 -21.30 -3.80
CA ASN A 172 15.40 -22.13 -4.43
C ASN A 172 16.37 -22.75 -3.42
N GLY A 173 16.11 -22.62 -2.11
CA GLY A 173 16.99 -23.15 -1.06
C GLY A 173 18.28 -22.35 -0.87
N LEU A 174 18.35 -21.12 -1.37
CA LEU A 174 19.51 -20.24 -1.24
C LEU A 174 19.37 -19.32 -0.03
N THR A 175 20.47 -19.06 0.66
CA THR A 175 20.52 -18.06 1.74
C THR A 175 20.49 -16.65 1.13
N PRO A 176 19.51 -15.80 1.47
CA PRO A 176 19.46 -14.43 0.98
C PRO A 176 20.60 -13.58 1.56
N PRO A 177 21.07 -12.57 0.82
CA PRO A 177 22.12 -11.69 1.31
C PRO A 177 21.61 -10.78 2.43
N GLU A 178 22.52 -10.35 3.30
CA GLU A 178 22.22 -9.30 4.27
C GLU A 178 21.85 -8.00 3.55
N ILE A 179 20.74 -7.39 3.99
CA ILE A 179 20.27 -6.12 3.44
C ILE A 179 20.84 -5.00 4.29
N ASN A 180 21.56 -4.08 3.67
CA ASN A 180 21.88 -2.81 4.33
C ASN A 180 20.62 -1.93 4.39
N VAL A 181 19.90 -2.02 5.51
CA VAL A 181 18.64 -1.33 5.76
C VAL A 181 18.79 0.19 5.76
N ASN A 182 19.95 0.70 6.21
CA ASN A 182 20.19 2.14 6.34
C ASN A 182 20.13 2.88 5.00
N ILE A 183 20.62 2.27 3.91
CA ILE A 183 20.56 2.87 2.57
C ILE A 183 19.11 3.14 2.17
N TYR A 184 18.21 2.17 2.37
CA TYR A 184 16.79 2.34 2.02
C TYR A 184 16.08 3.32 2.95
N LYS A 185 16.45 3.35 4.23
CA LYS A 185 15.93 4.29 5.22
C LYS A 185 16.26 5.74 4.80
N GLU A 186 17.51 6.02 4.46
CA GLU A 186 17.96 7.35 4.03
C GLU A 186 17.32 7.79 2.72
N GLU A 187 17.33 6.93 1.70
CA GLU A 187 16.67 7.21 0.41
C GLU A 187 15.18 7.54 0.61
N ALA A 188 14.48 6.71 1.41
CA ALA A 188 13.07 6.91 1.71
C ALA A 188 12.81 8.23 2.45
N LEU A 189 13.59 8.54 3.49
CA LEU A 189 13.42 9.78 4.26
C LEU A 189 13.61 11.01 3.38
N LYS A 190 14.62 11.04 2.51
CA LYS A 190 14.84 12.16 1.56
C LYS A 190 13.63 12.38 0.65
N ALA A 191 13.09 11.30 0.06
CA ALA A 191 11.94 11.38 -0.83
C ALA A 191 10.65 11.79 -0.09
N ILE A 192 10.44 11.28 1.13
CA ILE A 192 9.26 11.61 1.95
C ILE A 192 9.31 13.06 2.42
N THR A 193 10.48 13.56 2.85
CA THR A 193 10.66 14.96 3.23
C THR A 193 10.29 15.90 2.09
N ARG A 194 10.62 15.57 0.85
CA ARG A 194 10.21 16.37 -0.32
C ARG A 194 8.69 16.44 -0.47
N ILE A 195 7.99 15.32 -0.28
CA ILE A 195 6.51 15.30 -0.28
C ILE A 195 5.95 16.19 0.82
N ILE A 196 6.52 16.10 2.03
CA ILE A 196 6.08 16.91 3.18
C ILE A 196 6.39 18.40 2.97
N LYS A 197 7.48 18.76 2.29
CA LYS A 197 7.81 20.17 1.98
C LYS A 197 7.00 20.73 0.80
N SER A 198 6.54 19.88 -0.12
CA SER A 198 5.75 20.31 -1.30
C SER A 198 4.28 20.61 -1.03
N GLN A 199 3.82 20.45 0.21
CA GLN A 199 2.44 20.69 0.59
C GLN A 199 2.24 22.14 1.05
N ASP A 200 1.20 22.77 0.52
CA ASP A 200 0.83 24.14 0.88
C ASP A 200 -0.37 24.18 1.86
N GLU A 201 -1.16 23.10 1.91
CA GLU A 201 -2.46 23.07 2.62
C GLU A 201 -2.36 23.07 4.15
N PHE A 202 -1.29 22.48 4.69
CA PHE A 202 -1.11 22.23 6.12
C PHE A 202 0.23 22.75 6.64
N HIS A 203 0.86 23.67 5.92
CA HIS A 203 2.20 24.18 6.22
C HIS A 203 2.35 24.54 7.71
N TYR A 204 1.46 25.37 8.26
CA TYR A 204 1.45 25.83 9.66
C TYR A 204 1.54 24.72 10.72
N ARG A 205 1.09 23.49 10.40
CA ARG A 205 0.98 22.38 11.35
C ARG A 205 2.19 21.45 11.35
N PHE A 206 3.05 21.54 10.33
CA PHE A 206 4.16 20.60 10.10
C PHE A 206 5.51 21.29 9.80
N ILE A 207 5.64 22.59 10.10
CA ILE A 207 6.81 23.46 9.80
C ILE A 207 8.16 23.00 10.37
N ASN A 208 8.20 22.25 11.47
CA ASN A 208 9.47 21.94 12.16
C ASN A 208 10.26 20.78 11.51
N LEU A 209 10.49 20.84 10.20
CA LEU A 209 11.40 19.95 9.47
C LEU A 209 12.67 20.72 9.05
N GLU A 210 13.37 21.23 10.05
CA GLU A 210 14.78 21.66 9.98
C GLU A 210 15.67 20.58 10.59
#